data_AF-A0A3N5ZCS4-F1
#
_entry.id   AF-A0A3N5ZCS4-F1
#
_cell.length_a   1.000
_cell.length_b   1.000
_cell.length_c   1.000
_cell.angle_alpha   90.00
_cell.angle_beta   90.00
_cell.angle_gamma   90.00
#
_symmetry.space_group_name_H-M   'P 1'
#
loop_
_entity.id
_entity.type
_entity.pdbx_description
1 polymer ?
#
loop_
_entity_poly.entity_id
_entity_poly.type
_entity_poly.pdbx_seq_one_letter_code
_entity_poly.pdbx_strand_id
1 'polypeptide(L)' 'MPDIIGIMFNTPQSASTDSMDVLTQVDAIERSLNILGYRPVVIPFTKDLPLFIDRLKRESVQMVFNLCETVDE' A
#
# COMPACT_ATOMS: atom_id res chain seq x y z
N MET A 1 -7.02 -19.55 5.76
CA MET A 1 -6.03 -18.85 4.90
C MET A 1 -5.62 -17.60 5.65
N PRO A 2 -4.37 -17.13 5.57
CA PRO A 2 -3.99 -15.90 6.24
C PRO A 2 -4.69 -14.71 5.60
N ASP A 3 -5.08 -13.72 6.41
CA ASP A 3 -5.77 -12.53 5.95
C ASP A 3 -4.89 -11.72 4.99
N ILE A 4 -5.52 -11.19 3.95
CA ILE A 4 -4.86 -10.32 2.97
C ILE A 4 -4.95 -8.88 3.48
N ILE A 5 -3.78 -8.29 3.70
CA ILE A 5 -3.64 -6.92 4.22
C ILE A 5 -3.01 -6.05 3.14
N GLY A 6 -3.70 -4.98 2.74
CA GLY A 6 -3.18 -4.04 1.77
C GLY A 6 -2.21 -3.04 2.39
N ILE A 7 -1.18 -2.64 1.65
CA ILE A 7 -0.30 -1.52 1.98
C ILE A 7 -0.49 -0.48 0.88
N MET A 8 -1.16 0.61 1.22
CA MET A 8 -1.45 1.72 0.31
C MET A 8 -0.40 2.81 0.47
N PHE A 9 0.06 3.39 -0.63
CA PHE A 9 1.05 4.47 -0.63
C PHE A 9 0.90 5.35 -1.86
N ASN A 10 1.28 6.63 -1.74
CA ASN A 10 1.42 7.51 -2.90
C ASN A 10 2.65 7.08 -3.71
N THR A 11 2.51 6.97 -5.04
CA THR A 11 3.67 6.68 -5.88
C THR A 11 4.55 7.92 -5.95
N PRO A 12 5.84 7.84 -5.56
CA PRO A 12 6.79 8.94 -5.65
C PRO A 12 6.82 9.53 -7.07
N GLN A 13 6.47 10.81 -7.23
CA GLN A 13 6.56 11.48 -8.54
C GLN A 13 7.97 12.00 -8.84
N SER A 14 8.81 12.14 -7.83
CA SER A 14 10.21 12.54 -7.98
C SER A 14 11.09 11.84 -6.95
N ALA A 15 12.40 11.78 -7.19
CA ALA A 15 13.37 11.22 -6.24
C ALA A 15 13.67 12.16 -5.05
N SER A 16 12.70 12.99 -4.64
CA SER A 16 12.77 13.76 -3.41
C SER A 16 12.91 12.81 -2.21
N THR A 17 13.69 13.24 -1.22
CA THR A 17 14.02 12.44 -0.03
C THR A 17 12.78 11.90 0.67
N ASP A 18 11.76 12.74 0.87
CA ASP A 18 10.49 12.37 1.50
C ASP A 18 9.75 11.27 0.71
N SER A 19 9.84 11.30 -0.62
CA SER A 19 9.22 10.29 -1.48
C SER A 19 10.02 8.98 -1.55
N MET A 20 11.29 8.96 -1.17
CA MET A 20 12.02 7.69 -0.98
C MET A 20 11.70 7.06 0.39
N ASP A 21 11.31 7.86 1.37
CA ASP A 21 10.99 7.38 2.71
C ASP A 21 9.75 6.48 2.72
N VAL A 22 8.74 6.78 1.90
CA VAL A 22 7.53 5.94 1.81
C VAL A 22 7.82 4.52 1.34
N LEU A 23 8.77 4.33 0.40
CA LEU A 23 9.14 3.00 -0.07
C LEU A 23 9.86 2.18 1.01
N THR A 24 10.68 2.85 1.83
CA THR A 24 11.31 2.23 3.00
C THR A 24 10.27 1.79 4.03
N GLN A 25 9.22 2.61 4.25
CA GLN A 25 8.11 2.24 5.12
C GLN A 25 7.30 1.07 4.57
N VAL A 26 7.01 1.05 3.25
CA VAL A 26 6.32 -0.07 2.58
C VAL A 26 7.08 -1.38 2.80
N ASP A 27 8.40 -1.38 2.55
CA ASP A 27 9.25 -2.57 2.74
C ASP A 27 9.29 -3.03 4.21
N ALA A 28 9.38 -2.09 5.15
CA ALA A 28 9.39 -2.42 6.58
C ALA A 28 8.07 -3.08 7.04
N ILE A 29 6.92 -2.55 6.59
CA ILE A 29 5.60 -3.10 6.92
C ILE A 29 5.39 -4.46 6.24
N GLU A 30 5.73 -4.58 4.95
CA GLU A 30 5.60 -5.83 4.20
C GLU A 30 6.38 -6.96 4.86
N ARG A 31 7.64 -6.72 5.24
CA ARG A 31 8.47 -7.71 5.95
C ARG A 31 7.86 -8.10 7.29
N SER A 32 7.38 -7.12 8.06
CA SER A 32 6.77 -7.35 9.37
C SER A 32 5.51 -8.21 9.26
N LEU A 33 4.64 -7.93 8.29
CA LEU A 33 3.42 -8.70 8.04
C LEU A 33 3.72 -10.13 7.60
N ASN A 34 4.72 -10.33 6.75
CA ASN A 34 5.18 -11.66 6.34
C ASN A 34 5.71 -12.47 7.54
N ILE A 35 6.52 -11.85 8.42
CA ILE A 35 7.05 -12.50 9.64
C ILE A 35 5.91 -12.93 10.57
N LEU A 36 4.85 -12.14 10.66
CA LEU A 36 3.65 -12.45 11.45
C LEU A 36 2.70 -13.47 10.78
N GLY A 37 3.01 -13.90 9.56
CA GLY A 37 2.25 -14.91 8.83
C GLY A 37 1.04 -14.39 8.04
N TYR A 38 0.91 -13.07 7.87
CA TYR A 38 -0.11 -12.47 7.01
C TYR A 38 0.29 -12.50 5.53
N ARG A 39 -0.65 -12.16 4.63
CA ARG A 39 -0.38 -11.97 3.20
C ARG A 39 -0.47 -10.49 2.83
N PRO A 40 0.63 -9.73 2.93
CA PRO A 40 0.62 -8.35 2.49
C PRO A 40 0.48 -8.24 0.96
N VAL A 41 -0.22 -7.21 0.50
CA VAL A 41 -0.27 -6.81 -0.92
C VAL A 41 -0.01 -5.32 -1.04
N VAL A 42 0.96 -4.95 -1.86
CA VAL A 42 1.34 -3.55 -2.08
C VAL A 42 0.45 -2.93 -3.17
N ILE A 43 -0.18 -1.80 -2.85
CA ILE A 43 -1.22 -1.18 -3.68
C ILE A 43 -0.91 0.32 -3.84
N PRO A 44 -0.24 0.72 -4.94
CA PRO A 44 -0.11 2.13 -5.30
C PRO A 44 -1.47 2.83 -5.36
N PHE A 45 -1.59 3.96 -4.67
CA PHE A 45 -2.77 4.80 -4.72
C PHE A 45 -2.89 5.48 -6.08
N THR A 46 -4.13 5.64 -6.55
CA THR A 46 -4.46 6.37 -7.77
C THR A 46 -5.73 7.18 -7.55
N LYS A 47 -5.84 8.32 -8.24
CA LYS A 47 -7.02 9.19 -8.24
C LYS A 47 -8.21 8.55 -8.99
N ASP A 48 -7.98 7.50 -9.77
CA ASP A 48 -9.05 6.69 -10.35
C ASP A 48 -9.67 5.77 -9.28
N LEU A 49 -10.60 6.32 -8.50
CA LEU A 49 -11.26 5.62 -7.40
C LEU A 49 -12.01 4.36 -7.83
N PRO A 50 -12.75 4.32 -8.96
CA PRO A 50 -13.34 3.09 -9.46
C PRO A 50 -12.31 1.98 -9.67
N LEU A 51 -11.22 2.27 -10.38
CA LEU A 51 -10.16 1.30 -10.64
C LEU A 51 -9.47 0.84 -9.35
N PHE A 52 -9.26 1.78 -8.43
CA PHE A 52 -8.63 1.52 -7.14
C PHE A 52 -9.49 0.60 -6.25
N ILE A 53 -10.79 0.88 -6.16
CA ILE A 53 -11.75 0.06 -5.41
C ILE A 53 -11.85 -1.35 -6.01
N ASP A 54 -11.89 -1.46 -7.34
CA ASP A 54 -11.92 -2.75 -8.02
C ASP A 54 -10.67 -3.58 -7.73
N ARG A 55 -9.49 -2.93 -7.66
CA ARG A 55 -8.25 -3.61 -7.25
C ARG A 55 -8.36 -4.15 -5.82
N LEU A 56 -8.81 -3.36 -4.85
CA LEU A 56 -8.98 -3.82 -3.47
C LEU A 56 -9.92 -5.02 -3.36
N LYS A 57 -11.03 -5.00 -4.10
CA LYS A 57 -12.00 -6.10 -4.14
C LYS A 57 -11.43 -7.37 -4.77
N ARG A 58 -10.73 -7.25 -5.91
CA ARG A 58 -10.12 -8.41 -6.59
C ARG A 58 -9.09 -9.11 -5.71
N GLU A 59 -8.29 -8.34 -4.99
CA GLU A 59 -7.28 -8.85 -4.05
C GLU A 59 -7.91 -9.38 -2.74
N SER A 60 -9.23 -9.22 -2.54
CA SER A 60 -9.93 -9.62 -1.31
C SER A 60 -9.29 -9.04 -0.05
N VAL A 61 -8.82 -7.79 -0.13
CA VAL A 61 -8.17 -7.08 0.98
C VAL A 61 -9.20 -6.86 2.09
N GLN A 62 -8.85 -7.29 3.31
CA GLN A 62 -9.74 -7.16 4.48
C GLN A 62 -9.41 -5.93 5.33
N MET A 63 -8.15 -5.48 5.30
CA MET A 63 -7.64 -4.34 6.05
C MET A 63 -6.51 -3.67 5.27
N VAL A 64 -6.29 -2.37 5.49
CA VAL A 64 -5.21 -1.61 4.84
C VAL A 64 -4.37 -0.84 5.85
N PHE A 65 -3.04 -0.86 5.65
CA PHE A 65 -2.15 0.19 6.13
C PHE A 65 -2.16 1.33 5.11
N ASN A 66 -2.59 2.52 5.52
CA ASN A 66 -2.61 3.70 4.67
C ASN A 66 -1.36 4.56 4.93
N LEU A 67 -0.44 4.58 3.97
CA LEU A 67 0.75 5.44 3.96
C LEU A 67 0.61 6.59 2.96
N CYS A 68 -0.61 6.89 2.51
CA CYS A 68 -0.82 8.05 1.65
C CYS A 68 -0.75 9.33 2.48
N GLU A 69 0.13 10.26 2.11
CA GLU A 69 0.24 11.56 2.75
C GLU A 69 -0.82 12.54 2.24
N THR A 70 -1.15 12.46 0.95
CA THR A 70 -2.15 13.31 0.32
C THR A 70 -2.85 12.60 -0.83
N VAL A 71 -4.07 13.02 -1.14
CA VAL A 71 -4.77 12.58 -2.36
C VAL A 71 -4.22 13.29 -3.59
N ASP A 72 -3.62 14.47 -3.40
CA ASP A 72 -3.31 15.41 -4.49
C ASP A 72 -1.91 15.28 -5.08
N GLU A 73 -1.04 14.44 -4.52
CA GLU A 73 0.28 14.14 -5.11
C GLU A 73 0.16 13.68 -6.57
#